data_AF-A0A7V6NJB5-F1
#
_entry.id   AF-A0A7V6NJB5-F1
#
_cell.length_a   1.000
_cell.length_b   1.000
_cell.length_c   1.000
_cell.angle_alpha   90.00
_cell.angle_beta   90.00
_cell.angle_gamma   90.00
#
_symmetry.space_group_name_H-M   'P 1'
#
loop_
_entity.id
_entity.type
_entity.pdbx_description
1 polymer ?
#
loop_
_entity_poly.entity_id
_entity_poly.type
_entity_poly.pdbx_seq_one_letter_code
_entity_poly.pdbx_strand_id
1 'polypeptide(L)'
;MAEYKAAKSPASLITLGLGSCVGVVLYDNFSKVGGLAHVMLPDSTLSGKKDYNPGKFADTAIDALIQDMLRLGVERRNIVSKIAGGAQMFQIKSENNIMQIGKRNVEAV
;
A
#
# COMPACT_ATOMS: atom_id res chain seq x y z
N MET A 1 1.04 -0.67 11.45
CA MET A 1 -0.06 -0.29 10.53
C MET A 1 0.31 1.06 9.93
N ALA A 2 -0.01 1.34 8.66
CA ALA A 2 0.57 2.44 7.87
C ALA A 2 2.09 2.33 7.71
N GLU A 3 2.55 1.18 7.24
CA GLU A 3 3.97 0.88 7.07
C GLU A 3 4.19 0.28 5.68
N TYR A 4 5.38 0.50 5.15
CA TYR A 4 5.88 -0.19 3.98
C TYR A 4 7.30 -0.69 4.25
N LYS A 5 7.71 -1.74 3.55
CA LYS A 5 9.07 -2.27 3.63
C LYS A 5 9.45 -3.01 2.37
N ALA A 6 10.69 -2.83 1.93
CA ALA A 6 11.34 -3.66 0.92
C ALA A 6 12.31 -4.63 1.58
N ALA A 7 12.43 -5.84 1.05
CA ALA A 7 13.34 -6.85 1.55
C ALA A 7 13.78 -7.80 0.43
N LYS A 8 15.00 -8.34 0.55
CA LYS A 8 15.57 -9.32 -0.38
C LYS A 8 15.42 -10.73 0.17
N SER A 9 15.21 -11.71 -0.70
CA SER A 9 15.24 -13.12 -0.35
C SER A 9 16.48 -13.45 0.50
N PRO A 10 16.34 -14.26 1.58
CA PRO A 10 15.19 -15.09 1.95
C PRO A 10 14.19 -14.43 2.93
N ALA A 11 14.14 -13.10 3.02
CA ALA A 11 13.24 -12.41 3.94
C ALA A 11 11.75 -12.64 3.62
N SER A 12 10.91 -12.56 4.65
CA SER A 12 9.45 -12.61 4.54
C SER A 12 8.83 -11.32 5.07
N LEU A 13 7.84 -10.79 4.35
CA LEU A 13 7.08 -9.60 4.71
C LEU A 13 5.63 -9.99 4.94
N ILE A 14 5.08 -9.60 6.09
CA ILE A 14 3.72 -9.96 6.51
C ILE A 14 3.00 -8.71 6.98
N THR A 15 1.73 -8.59 6.59
CA THR A 15 0.80 -7.63 7.18
C THR A 15 -0.49 -8.35 7.54
N LEU A 16 -1.13 -7.92 8.62
CA LEU A 16 -2.31 -8.58 9.18
C LEU A 16 -3.48 -7.61 9.22
N GLY A 17 -4.70 -8.15 9.12
CA GLY A 17 -5.93 -7.39 9.34
C GLY A 17 -6.14 -6.24 8.35
N LEU A 18 -6.18 -6.53 7.04
CA LEU A 18 -6.36 -5.50 6.00
C LEU A 18 -7.73 -4.82 6.07
N GLY A 19 -8.84 -5.58 6.13
CA GLY A 19 -10.17 -4.97 6.17
C GLY A 19 -10.40 -4.01 4.99
N SER A 20 -10.72 -2.74 5.29
CA SER A 20 -10.83 -1.66 4.28
C SER A 20 -9.50 -1.08 3.80
N CYS A 21 -8.39 -1.40 4.47
CA CYS A 21 -7.05 -1.06 4.00
C CYS A 21 -6.65 -2.00 2.85
N VAL A 22 -5.63 -1.62 2.08
CA VAL A 22 -5.12 -2.41 0.96
C VAL A 22 -3.65 -2.73 1.17
N GLY A 23 -3.32 -4.01 1.10
CA GLY A 23 -1.95 -4.49 1.06
C GLY A 23 -1.46 -4.49 -0.39
N VAL A 24 -0.44 -3.69 -0.69
CA VAL A 24 0.19 -3.63 -2.02
C VAL A 24 1.50 -4.40 -1.95
N VAL A 25 1.60 -5.44 -2.76
CA VAL A 25 2.78 -6.30 -2.89
C VAL A 25 3.45 -6.00 -4.21
N LEU A 26 4.74 -5.69 -4.17
CA LEU A 26 5.59 -5.51 -5.35
C LEU A 26 6.68 -6.58 -5.33
N TYR A 27 7.00 -7.19 -6.47
CA TYR A 27 8.01 -8.24 -6.52
C TYR A 27 8.78 -8.24 -7.83
N ASP A 28 10.10 -8.39 -7.75
CA ASP A 28 10.97 -8.63 -8.90
C ASP A 28 11.55 -10.05 -8.81
N ASN A 29 11.23 -10.86 -9.82
CA ASN A 29 11.66 -12.25 -9.89
C ASN A 29 13.15 -12.43 -10.25
N PHE A 30 13.81 -11.40 -10.79
CA PHE A 30 15.24 -11.46 -11.14
C PHE A 30 16.12 -11.15 -9.93
N SER A 31 15.93 -9.98 -9.31
CA SER A 31 16.69 -9.57 -8.12
C SER A 31 16.25 -10.27 -6.83
N LYS A 32 15.10 -10.96 -6.86
CA LYS A 32 14.46 -11.62 -5.70
C LYS A 32 14.18 -10.66 -4.56
N VAL A 33 13.80 -9.43 -4.89
CA VAL A 33 13.41 -8.39 -3.94
C VAL A 33 11.88 -8.27 -3.96
N GLY A 34 11.29 -8.25 -2.77
CA GLY A 34 9.87 -8.01 -2.56
C GLY A 34 9.65 -6.74 -1.75
N GLY A 35 8.50 -6.13 -1.95
CA GLY A 35 8.00 -4.98 -1.22
C GLY A 35 6.58 -5.21 -0.76
N LEU A 36 6.25 -4.71 0.42
CA LEU A 36 4.89 -4.74 0.97
C LEU A 36 4.56 -3.38 1.57
N ALA A 37 3.46 -2.77 1.14
CA ALA A 37 2.87 -1.58 1.74
C ALA A 37 1.47 -1.87 2.28
N HIS A 38 1.15 -1.38 3.47
CA HIS A 38 -0.19 -1.41 4.04
C HIS A 38 -0.81 -0.01 3.92
N VAL A 39 -1.58 0.21 2.87
CA VAL A 39 -2.24 1.48 2.54
C VAL A 39 -3.53 1.62 3.34
N MET A 40 -3.61 2.64 4.19
CA MET A 40 -4.79 2.91 5.03
C MET A 40 -5.74 3.92 4.39
N LEU A 41 -5.20 4.89 3.65
CA LEU A 41 -5.94 6.00 3.05
C LEU A 41 -5.53 6.21 1.58
N PRO A 42 -6.41 6.79 0.75
CA PRO A 42 -6.15 6.88 -0.69
C PRO A 42 -5.20 8.03 -1.06
N ASP A 43 -5.20 9.14 -0.30
CA ASP A 43 -4.53 10.38 -0.72
C ASP A 43 -3.99 11.15 0.49
N SER A 44 -2.71 11.53 0.42
CA SER A 44 -1.99 12.28 1.46
C SER A 44 -2.42 13.74 1.63
N THR A 45 -3.02 14.36 0.61
CA THR A 45 -3.55 15.74 0.65
C THR A 45 -4.70 15.91 1.64
N LEU A 46 -5.33 14.80 2.05
CA LEU A 46 -6.41 14.77 3.03
C LEU A 46 -5.91 14.91 4.48
N SER A 47 -4.59 14.90 4.72
CA SER A 47 -4.01 15.02 6.07
C SER A 47 -3.44 16.40 6.37
N GLY A 48 -3.67 16.88 7.59
CA GLY A 48 -2.99 18.05 8.13
C GLY A 48 -1.49 17.79 8.33
N LYS A 49 -0.65 18.80 8.10
CA LYS A 49 0.83 18.73 8.10
C LYS A 49 1.51 18.15 9.36
N LYS A 50 0.78 17.89 10.45
CA LYS A 50 1.36 17.48 11.74
C LYS A 50 1.66 15.98 11.88
N ASP A 51 1.08 15.10 11.05
CA ASP A 51 1.24 13.63 11.13
C ASP A 51 1.48 12.98 9.76
N TYR A 52 2.43 13.51 8.99
CA TYR A 52 2.78 12.95 7.68
C TYR A 52 3.61 11.68 7.85
N ASN A 53 2.96 10.52 7.76
CA ASN A 53 3.61 9.22 7.61
C ASN A 53 3.44 8.75 6.14
N PRO A 54 4.53 8.63 5.36
CA PRO A 54 4.44 8.21 3.96
C PRO A 54 3.90 6.79 3.79
N GLY A 55 3.97 5.92 4.80
CA GLY A 55 3.39 4.58 4.74
C GLY A 55 1.87 4.53 4.88
N LYS A 56 1.21 5.66 5.15
CA LYS A 56 -0.24 5.71 5.41
C LYS A 56 -1.09 5.84 4.15
N PHE A 57 -0.56 6.48 3.10
CA PHE A 57 -1.32 6.85 1.91
C PHE A 57 -0.82 6.11 0.66
N ALA A 58 -1.71 5.85 -0.30
CA ALA A 58 -1.38 5.10 -1.51
C ALA A 58 -0.30 5.80 -2.34
N ASP A 59 -0.51 7.09 -2.62
CA ASP A 59 0.38 7.97 -3.39
C ASP A 59 1.80 8.02 -2.80
N THR A 60 1.93 8.07 -1.49
CA THR A 60 3.24 8.20 -0.84
C THR A 60 3.90 6.85 -0.56
N ALA A 61 3.13 5.83 -0.17
CA ALA A 61 3.68 4.54 0.26
C ALA A 61 4.20 3.73 -0.92
N ILE A 62 3.48 3.75 -2.05
CA ILE A 62 3.87 2.99 -3.25
C ILE A 62 5.15 3.60 -3.85
N ASP A 63 5.21 4.92 -3.98
CA ASP A 63 6.39 5.59 -4.51
C ASP A 63 7.61 5.38 -3.62
N ALA A 64 7.45 5.53 -2.30
CA ALA A 64 8.55 5.29 -1.36
C ALA A 64 9.02 3.82 -1.39
N LEU A 65 8.08 2.87 -1.49
CA LEU A 65 8.40 1.45 -1.60
C LEU A 65 9.17 1.12 -2.89
N ILE A 66 8.74 1.68 -4.03
CA ILE A 66 9.45 1.51 -5.30
C ILE A 66 10.88 2.07 -5.18
N GLN A 67 11.06 3.26 -4.61
CA GLN A 67 12.40 3.84 -4.43
C GLN A 67 13.30 2.93 -3.58
N ASP A 68 12.79 2.35 -2.49
CA ASP A 68 13.55 1.39 -1.68
C ASP A 68 13.89 0.11 -2.44
N MET A 69 12.97 -0.41 -3.25
CA MET A 69 13.23 -1.55 -4.12
C MET A 69 14.31 -1.26 -5.17
N LEU A 70 14.27 -0.08 -5.80
CA LEU A 70 15.28 0.34 -6.78
C LEU A 70 16.67 0.41 -6.13
N ARG A 71 16.78 0.90 -4.89
CA ARG A 71 18.04 0.91 -4.12
C ARG A 71 18.57 -0.50 -3.82
N LEU A 72 17.70 -1.51 -3.79
CA LEU A 72 18.06 -2.91 -3.63
C LEU A 72 18.41 -3.61 -4.97
N GLY A 73 18.46 -2.86 -6.07
CA GLY A 73 18.84 -3.36 -7.39
C GLY A 73 17.68 -3.91 -8.21
N VAL A 74 16.44 -3.57 -7.87
CA VAL A 74 15.28 -3.87 -8.70
C VAL A 74 15.29 -2.96 -9.93
N GLU A 75 14.96 -3.51 -11.09
CA GLU A 75 14.62 -2.68 -12.25
C GLU A 75 13.11 -2.46 -12.31
N ARG A 76 12.67 -1.21 -12.50
CA ARG A 76 11.23 -0.85 -12.46
C ARG A 76 10.38 -1.68 -13.42
N ARG A 77 10.92 -2.01 -14.61
CA ARG A 77 10.24 -2.82 -15.64
C ARG A 77 9.99 -4.27 -15.23
N ASN A 78 10.70 -4.79 -14.23
CA ASN A 78 10.59 -6.17 -13.77
C ASN A 78 9.61 -6.32 -12.59
N ILE A 79 9.09 -5.20 -12.07
CA ILE A 79 8.18 -5.21 -10.92
C ILE A 79 6.82 -5.76 -11.35
N VAL A 80 6.40 -6.82 -10.67
CA VAL A 80 5.03 -7.33 -10.70
C VAL A 80 4.31 -6.88 -9.44
N SER A 81 3.12 -6.33 -9.58
CA SER A 81 2.27 -5.93 -8.47
C SER A 81 1.13 -6.92 -8.21
N LYS A 82 0.75 -7.06 -6.94
CA LYS A 82 -0.47 -7.75 -6.49
C LYS A 82 -1.05 -6.98 -5.32
N ILE A 83 -2.38 -6.89 -5.23
CA ILE A 83 -3.06 -6.20 -4.14
C ILE A 83 -4.07 -7.13 -3.46
N ALA A 84 -4.33 -6.88 -2.17
CA ALA A 84 -5.37 -7.56 -1.39
C ALA A 84 -5.98 -6.59 -0.38
N GLY A 85 -7.24 -6.81 0.03
CA GLY A 85 -7.95 -5.94 0.97
C GLY A 85 -9.04 -5.10 0.28
N GLY A 86 -9.27 -3.88 0.76
CA GLY A 86 -10.28 -2.98 0.19
C GLY A 86 -11.72 -3.37 0.51
N ALA A 87 -11.93 -4.21 1.54
CA ALA A 87 -13.25 -4.67 1.92
C ALA A 87 -14.10 -3.53 2.51
N GLN A 88 -15.41 -3.60 2.29
CA GLN A 88 -16.37 -2.73 2.97
C GLN A 88 -16.86 -3.42 4.24
N MET A 89 -16.19 -3.17 5.36
CA MET A 89 -16.51 -3.82 6.64
C MET A 89 -17.81 -3.32 7.28
N PHE A 90 -18.22 -2.08 7.00
CA PHE A 90 -19.42 -1.48 7.57
C PHE A 90 -20.37 -1.01 6.47
N GLN A 91 -21.58 -1.56 6.46
CA GLN A 91 -22.67 -1.13 5.58
C GLN A 91 -23.56 -0.13 6.35
N ILE A 92 -23.08 1.10 6.50
CA ILE A 92 -23.90 2.15 7.10
C ILE A 92 -24.88 2.62 6.02
N LYS A 93 -26.18 2.36 6.21
CA LYS A 93 -27.26 2.93 5.39
C LYS A 93 -27.30 4.45 5.61
N SER A 94 -26.43 5.17 4.94
CA SER A 94 -26.52 6.62 4.81
C SER A 94 -26.29 6.97 3.35
N GLU A 95 -27.17 7.79 2.79
CA GLU A 95 -27.26 8.17 1.37
C GLU A 95 -26.01 8.91 0.84
N ASN A 96 -25.01 9.13 1.71
CA ASN A 96 -23.77 9.79 1.37
C ASN A 96 -22.67 8.75 1.07
N ASN A 97 -22.30 8.64 -0.21
CA ASN A 97 -21.18 7.86 -0.78
C ASN A 97 -19.78 8.13 -0.15
N ILE A 98 -19.70 8.96 0.89
CA ILE A 98 -18.49 9.44 1.54
C ILE A 98 -17.78 8.33 2.35
N MET A 99 -18.44 7.21 2.65
CA MET A 99 -17.92 6.14 3.52
C MET A 99 -17.37 4.88 2.81
N GLN A 100 -17.16 4.89 1.48
CA GLN A 100 -16.55 3.75 0.77
C GLN A 100 -15.01 3.79 0.77
N ILE A 101 -14.38 3.83 1.95
CA ILE A 101 -12.91 3.95 2.08
C ILE A 101 -12.20 2.80 1.38
N GLY A 102 -12.69 1.56 1.50
CA GLY A 102 -12.09 0.40 0.85
C GLY A 102 -12.03 0.51 -0.67
N LYS A 103 -13.13 0.93 -1.31
CA LYS A 103 -13.19 1.16 -2.75
C LYS A 103 -12.20 2.25 -3.19
N ARG A 104 -12.18 3.37 -2.47
CA ARG A 104 -11.27 4.49 -2.77
C ARG A 104 -9.79 4.09 -2.60
N ASN A 105 -9.48 3.27 -1.61
CA ASN A 105 -8.12 2.74 -1.43
C ASN A 105 -7.74 1.84 -2.60
N VAL A 106 -8.64 0.97 -3.08
CA VAL A 106 -8.39 0.11 -4.25
C VAL A 106 -8.20 0.93 -5.53
N GLU A 107 -8.98 1.99 -5.73
CA GLU A 107 -8.84 2.88 -6.89
C GLU A 107 -7.54 3.70 -6.87
N ALA A 108 -6.96 3.93 -5.70
CA ALA A 108 -5.75 4.74 -5.53
C ALA A 108 -4.44 3.96 -5.63
N VAL A 109 -4.47 2.62 -5.63
CA VAL A 109 -3.28 1.74 -5.66
C VAL A 109 -2.97 1.13 -7.02
#